data_AF-A0A352SSG4-F1
#
_entry.id   AF-A0A352SSG4-F1
#
_cell.length_a   1.000
_cell.length_b   1.000
_cell.length_c   1.000
_cell.angle_alpha   90.00
_cell.angle_beta   90.00
_cell.angle_gamma   90.00
#
_symmetry.space_group_name_H-M   'P 1'
#
loop_
_entity.id
_entity.type
_entity.pdbx_description
1 polymer ?
#
loop_
_entity_poly.entity_id
_entity_poly.type
_entity_poly.pdbx_seq_one_letter_code
_entity_poly.pdbx_strand_id
1 'polypeptide(L)'
;VVMMLDINFAEMRAGFQKYLPLGLAVGGILVFELVAAVYGDAFDGVTLPAATDISNTRALGNVLYTKYIYLFQVAGLILLVAMIGAISLTMRRRVGVRRQVIAEQNMRRRDETVEVVDVPVGAAARTISTVVASKREG
;
A
#
# COMPACT_ATOMS: atom_id res chain seq x y z
N VAL A 1 -9.83 9.37 -0.33
CA VAL A 1 -9.10 8.92 0.89
C VAL A 1 -9.42 9.79 2.10
N VAL A 2 -9.46 11.13 1.96
CA VAL A 2 -9.67 12.07 3.09
C VAL A 2 -10.95 11.80 3.90
N MET A 3 -12.05 11.37 3.28
CA MET A 3 -13.32 11.11 3.98
C MET A 3 -13.38 9.78 4.76
N MET A 4 -12.40 8.89 4.58
CA MET A 4 -12.33 7.61 5.29
C MET A 4 -11.52 7.71 6.59
N LEU A 5 -10.80 8.82 6.78
CA LEU A 5 -9.84 9.02 7.86
C LEU A 5 -10.35 10.17 8.74
N ASP A 6 -10.79 9.83 9.95
CA ASP A 6 -11.22 10.81 10.95
C ASP A 6 -9.99 11.32 11.71
N ILE A 7 -9.58 12.57 11.46
CA ILE A 7 -8.39 13.19 12.08
C ILE A 7 -8.80 14.50 12.76
N ASN A 8 -8.34 14.71 13.98
CA ASN A 8 -8.51 15.98 14.68
C ASN A 8 -7.50 17.03 14.18
N PHE A 9 -7.94 17.87 13.23
CA PHE A 9 -7.12 18.94 12.65
C PHE A 9 -6.74 20.07 13.63
N ALA A 10 -7.32 20.13 14.83
CA ALA A 10 -6.99 21.15 15.82
C ALA A 10 -5.61 20.91 16.45
N GLU A 11 -5.29 19.66 16.80
CA GLU A 11 -4.01 19.30 17.41
C GLU A 11 -2.83 19.43 16.42
N MET A 12 -3.04 19.13 15.14
CA MET A 12 -2.02 19.32 14.09
C MET A 12 -1.62 20.79 13.86
N ARG A 13 -2.55 21.74 14.08
CA ARG A 13 -2.28 23.17 13.85
C ARG A 13 -1.47 23.81 14.98
N ALA A 14 -1.46 23.22 16.17
CA ALA A 14 -0.74 23.77 17.33
C ALA A 14 0.78 23.88 17.09
N GLY A 15 1.37 22.93 16.37
CA GLY A 15 2.80 22.98 15.99
C GLY A 15 3.08 23.88 14.78
N PHE A 16 2.15 23.96 13.83
CA PHE A 16 2.30 24.72 12.59
C PHE A 16 2.49 26.22 12.83
N GLN A 17 1.73 26.80 13.78
CA GLN A 17 1.74 28.24 14.02
C GLN A 17 3.09 28.75 14.56
N LYS A 18 3.87 27.88 15.23
CA LYS A 18 5.21 28.21 15.73
C LYS A 18 6.25 28.36 14.61
N TYR A 19 6.14 27.56 13.55
CA TYR A 19 7.09 27.57 12.42
C TYR A 19 6.60 28.38 11.21
N LEU A 20 5.35 28.84 11.23
CA LEU A 20 4.76 29.69 10.20
C LEU A 20 5.61 30.92 9.82
N PRO A 21 6.15 31.74 10.75
CA PRO A 21 6.94 32.91 10.37
C PRO A 21 8.26 32.53 9.67
N LEU A 22 8.91 31.44 10.09
CA LEU A 22 10.11 30.92 9.44
C LEU A 22 9.79 30.37 8.04
N GLY A 23 8.69 29.62 7.91
CA GLY A 23 8.22 29.10 6.63
C GLY A 23 7.83 30.21 5.64
N LEU A 24 7.21 31.29 6.12
CA LEU A 24 6.91 32.47 5.31
C LEU A 24 8.18 33.19 4.87
N ALA A 25 9.18 33.31 5.74
CA ALA A 25 10.46 33.91 5.37
C ALA A 25 11.15 33.09 4.25
N VAL A 26 11.27 31.78 4.41
CA VAL A 26 11.91 30.90 3.41
C VAL A 26 11.09 30.82 2.12
N GLY A 27 9.78 30.66 2.22
CA GLY A 27 8.89 30.64 1.06
C GLY A 27 8.88 31.98 0.32
N GLY A 28 8.94 33.09 1.05
CA GLY A 28 9.06 34.44 0.49
C GLY A 28 10.36 34.63 -0.28
N ILE A 29 11.49 34.13 0.26
CA ILE A 29 12.77 34.12 -0.44
C ILE A 29 12.69 33.30 -1.73
N LEU A 30 12.12 32.09 -1.70
CA LEU A 30 11.94 31.27 -2.91
C LEU A 30 11.06 31.95 -3.96
N VAL A 31 9.96 32.59 -3.55
CA VAL A 31 9.11 33.33 -4.48
C VAL A 31 9.85 34.52 -5.06
N PHE A 32 10.60 35.25 -4.24
CA PHE A 32 11.44 36.35 -4.71
C PHE A 32 12.50 35.87 -5.72
N GLU A 33 13.17 34.75 -5.45
CA GLU A 33 14.13 34.15 -6.37
C GLU A 33 13.48 33.74 -7.69
N LEU A 34 12.29 33.15 -7.67
CA LEU A 34 11.55 32.81 -8.89
C LEU A 34 11.17 34.06 -9.70
N VAL A 35 10.71 35.11 -9.03
CA VAL A 35 10.38 36.39 -9.69
C VAL A 35 11.64 37.02 -10.27
N ALA A 36 12.73 37.10 -9.50
CA ALA A 36 14.00 37.63 -9.96
C ALA A 36 14.58 36.81 -11.12
N ALA A 37 14.43 35.48 -11.12
CA ALA A 37 14.86 34.63 -12.22
C ALA A 37 14.04 34.85 -13.51
N VAL A 38 12.74 35.11 -13.39
CA VAL A 38 11.86 35.36 -14.54
C VAL A 38 12.04 36.76 -15.12
N TYR A 39 12.22 37.78 -14.27
CA TYR A 39 12.36 39.18 -14.70
C TYR A 39 13.81 39.65 -14.88
N GLY A 40 14.78 38.85 -14.44
CA GLY A 40 16.18 39.09 -14.71
C GLY A 40 16.59 38.59 -16.10
N ASP A 41 17.83 38.89 -16.49
CA ASP A 41 18.37 38.52 -17.80
C ASP A 41 18.75 37.03 -17.91
N ALA A 42 18.30 36.19 -16.97
CA ALA A 42 18.65 34.75 -16.92
C ALA A 42 18.20 33.98 -18.17
N PHE A 43 17.23 34.51 -18.91
CA PHE A 43 16.73 33.96 -20.16
C PHE A 43 17.03 34.84 -21.38
N ASP A 44 17.80 35.91 -21.21
CA ASP A 44 18.08 36.85 -22.30
C ASP A 44 19.03 36.18 -23.32
N GLY A 45 18.62 36.14 -24.58
CA GLY A 45 19.31 35.40 -25.65
C GLY A 45 18.87 33.94 -25.85
N VAL A 46 17.89 33.43 -25.11
CA VAL A 46 17.29 32.11 -25.40
C VAL A 46 16.38 32.23 -26.63
N THR A 47 16.83 31.66 -27.76
CA THR A 47 16.00 31.55 -28.96
C THR A 47 14.99 30.43 -28.77
N LEU A 48 13.70 30.82 -28.75
CA LEU A 48 12.62 29.85 -28.78
C LEU A 48 12.67 29.09 -30.12
N PRO A 49 12.60 27.74 -30.11
CA PRO A 49 12.55 26.98 -31.34
C PRO A 49 11.31 27.38 -32.15
N ALA A 50 11.49 27.54 -33.46
CA ALA A 50 10.41 27.90 -34.37
C ALA A 50 9.27 26.88 -34.27
N ALA A 51 8.02 27.37 -34.25
CA ALA A 51 6.85 26.53 -34.24
C ALA A 51 6.86 25.62 -35.47
N THR A 52 6.89 24.31 -35.24
CA THR A 52 6.82 23.32 -36.32
C THR A 52 5.37 23.09 -36.73
N ASP A 53 5.11 22.91 -38.02
CA ASP A 53 3.78 22.54 -38.57
C ASP A 53 3.30 21.11 -38.18
N ILE A 54 4.01 20.47 -37.25
CA ILE A 54 3.74 19.11 -36.81
C ILE A 54 2.87 19.15 -35.56
N SER A 55 1.84 18.30 -35.51
CA SER A 55 1.03 18.10 -34.30
C SER A 55 1.90 17.77 -33.07
N ASN A 56 1.61 18.43 -31.94
CA ASN A 56 2.30 18.20 -30.66
C ASN A 56 2.36 16.72 -30.26
N THR A 57 1.29 15.95 -30.52
CA THR A 57 1.25 14.50 -30.22
C THR A 57 2.31 13.74 -31.01
N ARG A 58 2.49 14.09 -32.29
CA ARG A 58 3.50 13.46 -33.15
C ARG A 58 4.91 13.91 -32.77
N ALA A 59 5.10 15.19 -32.47
CA ALA A 59 6.39 15.71 -32.02
C ALA A 59 6.85 15.04 -30.70
N LEU A 60 5.93 14.91 -29.73
CA LEU A 60 6.22 14.22 -28.47
C LEU A 60 6.48 12.72 -28.68
N GLY A 61 5.68 12.06 -29.52
CA GLY A 61 5.89 10.66 -29.89
C GLY A 61 7.27 10.41 -30.49
N ASN A 62 7.71 11.27 -31.41
CA ASN A 62 9.04 11.16 -32.00
C ASN A 62 10.13 11.18 -30.91
N VAL A 63 10.07 12.12 -29.97
CA VAL A 63 11.08 12.25 -28.91
C VAL A 63 11.02 11.07 -27.93
N LEU A 64 9.82 10.66 -27.50
CA LEU A 64 9.62 9.53 -26.58
C LEU A 64 10.13 8.22 -27.14
N TYR A 65 9.80 7.91 -28.40
CA TYR A 65 10.14 6.61 -29.01
C TYR A 65 11.53 6.55 -29.65
N THR A 66 12.19 7.69 -29.88
CA THR A 66 13.55 7.70 -30.46
C THR A 66 14.64 8.01 -29.43
N LYS A 67 14.48 9.06 -28.62
CA LYS A 67 15.52 9.52 -27.69
C LYS A 67 15.35 8.96 -26.28
N TYR A 68 14.11 8.83 -25.80
CA TYR A 68 13.82 8.51 -24.41
C TYR A 68 13.10 7.17 -24.20
N ILE A 69 13.29 6.22 -25.11
CA ILE A 69 12.60 4.93 -25.05
C ILE A 69 12.86 4.18 -23.73
N TYR A 70 14.09 4.24 -23.21
CA TYR A 70 14.43 3.62 -21.93
C TYR A 70 13.70 4.27 -20.75
N LEU A 71 13.61 5.61 -20.72
CA LEU A 71 12.87 6.32 -19.67
C LEU A 71 11.38 5.98 -19.73
N PHE A 72 10.81 5.88 -20.94
CA PHE A 72 9.42 5.47 -21.13
C PHE A 72 9.17 4.04 -20.61
N GLN A 73 10.07 3.11 -20.89
CA GLN A 73 9.96 1.73 -20.40
C GLN A 73 10.10 1.65 -18.87
N VAL A 74 11.04 2.39 -18.29
CA VAL A 74 11.19 2.47 -16.82
C VAL A 74 9.96 3.08 -16.17
N ALA A 75 9.36 4.11 -16.76
CA ALA A 75 8.09 4.67 -16.27
C ALA A 75 6.97 3.60 -16.28
N GLY A 76 6.91 2.75 -17.31
CA GLY A 76 6.01 1.59 -17.35
C GLY A 76 6.25 0.60 -16.21
N LEU A 77 7.51 0.29 -15.91
CA LEU A 77 7.87 -0.57 -14.76
C LEU A 77 7.49 0.08 -13.43
N ILE A 78 7.71 1.38 -13.27
CA ILE A 78 7.30 2.13 -12.06
C ILE A 78 5.78 2.03 -11.88
N LEU A 79 4.99 2.23 -12.93
CA LEU A 79 3.53 2.10 -12.88
C LEU A 79 3.09 0.68 -12.51
N LEU A 80 3.75 -0.34 -13.06
CA LEU A 80 3.48 -1.74 -12.71
C LEU A 80 3.73 -1.99 -11.22
N VAL A 81 4.91 -1.58 -10.71
CA VAL A 81 5.27 -1.74 -9.30
C VAL A 81 4.33 -0.94 -8.40
N ALA A 82 3.93 0.27 -8.79
CA ALA A 82 3.00 1.10 -8.05
C ALA A 82 1.62 0.42 -7.89
N MET A 83 1.10 -0.23 -8.94
CA MET A 83 -0.15 -0.99 -8.86
C MET A 83 -0.03 -2.20 -7.92
N ILE A 84 1.05 -2.97 -8.03
CA ILE A 84 1.32 -4.10 -7.13
C ILE A 84 1.45 -3.62 -5.68
N GLY A 85 2.16 -2.52 -5.46
CA GLY A 85 2.34 -1.89 -4.16
C GLY A 85 1.01 -1.44 -3.54
N ALA A 86 0.16 -0.76 -4.32
CA ALA A 86 -1.14 -0.30 -3.84
C ALA A 86 -2.08 -1.47 -3.46
N ILE A 87 -2.12 -2.52 -4.28
CA ILE A 87 -2.95 -3.71 -4.01
C ILE A 87 -2.42 -4.46 -2.79
N SER A 88 -1.11 -4.70 -2.71
CA SER A 88 -0.52 -5.43 -1.58
C SER A 88 -0.70 -4.69 -0.25
N LEU A 89 -0.62 -3.35 -0.26
CA LEU A 89 -0.83 -2.52 0.93
C LEU A 89 -2.29 -2.50 1.39
N THR A 90 -3.24 -2.54 0.47
CA THR A 90 -4.68 -2.48 0.80
C THR A 90 -5.31 -3.85 1.03
N MET A 91 -4.62 -4.94 0.68
CA MET A 91 -5.10 -6.30 0.86
C MET A 91 -5.16 -6.67 2.35
N ARG A 92 -6.31 -6.44 2.98
CA ARG A 92 -6.56 -6.81 4.37
C ARG A 92 -6.91 -8.28 4.50
N ARG A 93 -6.13 -9.04 5.30
CA ARG A 93 -6.49 -10.40 5.68
C ARG A 93 -7.61 -10.39 6.72
N ARG A 94 -8.72 -11.07 6.44
CA ARG A 94 -9.84 -11.22 7.39
C ARG A 94 -9.47 -12.18 8.50
N VAL A 95 -9.49 -11.71 9.75
CA VAL A 95 -9.33 -12.55 10.95
C VAL A 95 -10.57 -13.41 11.17
N GLY A 96 -10.39 -14.63 11.68
CA GLY A 96 -11.47 -15.59 11.94
C GLY A 96 -11.84 -16.52 10.78
N VAL A 97 -11.20 -16.39 9.62
CA VAL A 97 -11.39 -17.33 8.50
C VAL A 97 -10.58 -18.59 8.77
N ARG A 98 -11.26 -19.71 9.01
CA ARG A 98 -10.63 -21.04 9.10
C ARG A 98 -10.07 -21.41 7.74
N ARG A 99 -8.76 -21.59 7.64
CA ARG A 99 -8.09 -22.09 6.43
C ARG A 99 -7.80 -23.57 6.60
N GLN A 100 -8.07 -24.33 5.57
CA GLN A 100 -7.81 -25.76 5.52
C GLN A 100 -6.45 -25.98 4.86
N VAL A 101 -5.67 -26.89 5.41
CA VAL A 101 -4.49 -27.44 4.73
C VAL A 101 -4.90 -28.82 4.25
N ILE A 102 -5.14 -28.95 2.94
CA ILE A 102 -5.69 -30.18 2.34
C ILE A 102 -4.77 -31.37 2.59
N ALA A 103 -3.46 -31.16 2.53
CA ALA A 103 -2.46 -32.19 2.80
C ALA A 103 -2.58 -32.71 4.25
N GLU A 104 -2.67 -31.82 5.24
CA GLU A 104 -2.86 -32.21 6.63
C GLU A 104 -4.20 -32.91 6.85
N GLN A 105 -5.28 -32.46 6.19
CA GLN A 105 -6.59 -33.12 6.32
C GLN A 105 -6.62 -34.53 5.74
N ASN A 106 -5.96 -34.76 4.60
CA ASN A 106 -5.91 -36.07 3.96
C ASN A 106 -4.95 -37.04 4.65
N MET A 107 -3.89 -36.53 5.28
CA MET A 107 -2.90 -37.34 5.99
C MET A 107 -3.33 -37.72 7.42
N ARG A 108 -4.45 -37.19 7.91
CA ARG A 108 -4.98 -37.53 9.24
C ARG A 108 -5.21 -39.03 9.37
N ARG A 109 -4.72 -39.57 10.46
CA ARG A 109 -4.95 -40.97 10.81
C ARG A 109 -6.18 -41.11 11.71
N ARG A 110 -6.74 -42.32 11.77
CA ARG A 110 -7.98 -42.59 12.51
C ARG A 110 -7.82 -42.35 14.01
N ASP A 111 -6.66 -42.72 14.55
CA ASP A 111 -6.23 -42.52 15.94
C ASP A 111 -6.13 -41.04 16.36
N GLU A 112 -5.93 -40.13 15.40
CA GLU A 112 -5.89 -38.68 15.66
C GLU A 112 -7.27 -38.03 15.61
N THR A 113 -8.28 -38.72 15.06
CA THR A 113 -9.59 -38.14 14.73
C THR A 113 -10.73 -38.73 15.55
N VAL A 114 -10.66 -40.00 15.93
CA VAL A 114 -11.77 -40.71 16.57
C VAL A 114 -11.27 -41.58 17.71
N GLU A 115 -11.84 -41.41 18.90
CA GLU A 115 -11.63 -42.26 20.07
C GLU A 115 -12.85 -43.17 20.25
N VAL A 116 -12.64 -44.49 20.29
CA VAL A 116 -13.71 -45.46 20.53
C VAL A 116 -13.84 -45.65 22.04
N VAL A 117 -15.01 -45.29 22.58
CA VAL A 117 -15.31 -45.39 24.01
C VAL A 117 -16.48 -46.36 24.19
N ASP A 118 -16.28 -47.39 25.03
CA ASP A 118 -17.34 -48.32 25.40
C ASP A 118 -18.26 -47.69 26.47
N VAL A 119 -19.57 -47.68 26.18
CA VAL A 119 -20.58 -47.12 27.08
C VAL A 119 -21.47 -48.24 27.64
N PRO A 120 -21.60 -48.37 28.97
CA PRO A 120 -22.45 -49.39 29.57
C PRO A 120 -23.95 -49.13 29.30
N VAL A 121 -24.70 -50.21 29.11
CA VAL A 121 -26.12 -50.17 28.71
C VAL A 121 -26.94 -49.49 29.81
N GLY A 122 -27.61 -48.38 29.46
CA GLY A 122 -28.41 -47.56 30.37
C GLY A 122 -27.69 -46.32 30.93
N ALA A 123 -26.41 -46.11 30.64
CA ALA A 123 -25.67 -44.91 31.02
C ALA A 123 -25.56 -43.91 29.85
N ALA A 124 -25.60 -42.61 30.15
CA ALA A 124 -25.41 -41.56 29.14
C ALA A 124 -23.96 -41.53 28.63
N ALA A 125 -23.79 -41.35 27.32
CA ALA A 125 -22.46 -41.27 26.69
C ALA A 125 -21.66 -40.09 27.26
N ARG A 126 -20.48 -40.38 27.81
CA ARG A 126 -19.57 -39.39 28.38
C ARG A 126 -18.92 -38.58 27.25
N THR A 127 -19.07 -37.25 27.28
CA THR A 127 -18.49 -36.36 26.26
C THR A 127 -16.97 -36.22 26.46
N ILE A 128 -16.22 -35.93 25.39
CA ILE A 128 -14.74 -35.90 25.36
C ILE A 128 -14.10 -35.07 26.51
N SER A 129 -14.76 -34.01 27.02
CA SER A 129 -14.22 -33.23 28.15
C SER A 129 -14.14 -34.01 29.47
N THR A 130 -14.88 -35.11 29.62
CA THR A 130 -14.94 -35.91 30.85
C THR A 130 -14.00 -37.12 30.85
N VAL A 131 -13.46 -37.51 29.69
CA VAL A 131 -12.55 -38.67 29.56
C VAL A 131 -11.11 -38.30 29.91
N VAL A 132 -10.64 -37.10 29.51
CA VAL A 132 -9.27 -36.63 29.76
C VAL A 132 -8.97 -36.44 31.25
N ALA A 133 -9.97 -36.07 32.05
CA ALA A 133 -9.81 -35.89 33.50
C ALA A 133 -9.48 -37.20 34.24
N SER A 134 -9.94 -38.35 33.74
CA SER A 134 -9.76 -39.65 34.39
C SER A 134 -8.37 -40.26 34.20
N LYS A 135 -7.58 -39.81 33.21
CA LYS A 135 -6.29 -40.43 32.84
C LYS A 135 -5.08 -39.82 33.56
N ARG A 136 -5.27 -38.78 34.40
CA ARG A 136 -4.19 -38.12 35.17
C ARG A 136 -4.10 -38.54 36.64
N GLU A 137 -4.99 -39.41 37.11
CA GLU A 137 -5.04 -39.86 38.52
C GLU A 137 -4.69 -41.33 38.72
N GLY A 138 -3.92 -41.94 37.81
CA GLY A 138 -3.42 -43.31 37.93
C GLY A 138 -1.96 -43.42 37.55
#